data_AF-A0AAW2JAP1-F1
#
_entry.id   AF-A0AAW2JAP1-F1
#
_cell.length_a   1.000
_cell.length_b   1.000
_cell.length_c   1.000
_cell.angle_alpha   90.00
_cell.angle_beta   90.00
_cell.angle_gamma   90.00
#
_symmetry.space_group_name_H-M   'P 1'
#
loop_
_entity.id
_entity.type
_entity.pdbx_description
1 polymer ?
#
loop_
_entity_poly.entity_id
_entity_poly.type
_entity_poly.pdbx_seq_one_letter_code
_entity_poly.pdbx_strand_id
1 'polypeptide(L)'
;MVSDFRPISCCNVLYKVITKIIVQRLRLVLDAMISPSQNAFVPGRSIGDNILLAQEMFTGYNRQGLPKRCALKIDLRKAYDTVEWDFLIAALQMFGFPDIFIGWIEECVYSYVLGVH
;
A
#
# COMPACT_ATOMS: atom_id res chain seq x y z
N MET A 1 7.65 -37.88 -8.77
CA MET A 1 7.63 -37.51 -7.35
C MET A 1 8.89 -36.68 -7.10
N VAL A 2 8.76 -35.56 -6.37
CA VAL A 2 9.66 -34.38 -6.31
C VAL A 2 9.45 -33.37 -7.44
N SER A 3 8.35 -32.61 -7.35
CA SER A 3 8.11 -31.39 -8.13
C SER A 3 7.83 -30.17 -7.24
N ASP A 4 8.26 -30.20 -5.97
CA ASP A 4 8.01 -29.16 -4.97
C ASP A 4 9.29 -28.57 -4.36
N PHE A 5 10.37 -28.48 -5.14
CA PHE A 5 11.52 -27.65 -4.73
C PHE A 5 11.34 -26.24 -5.29
N ARG A 6 10.93 -25.30 -4.42
CA ARG A 6 11.10 -23.86 -4.67
C ARG A 6 12.56 -23.52 -4.36
N PRO A 7 13.43 -23.24 -5.34
CA PRO A 7 14.79 -22.84 -5.03
C PRO A 7 14.75 -21.50 -4.28
N ILE A 8 15.16 -21.51 -3.01
CA ILE A 8 15.46 -20.29 -2.28
C ILE A 8 16.84 -19.86 -2.76
N SER A 9 16.89 -19.06 -3.83
CA SER A 9 18.15 -18.47 -4.28
C SER A 9 18.60 -17.41 -3.27
N CYS A 10 19.91 -17.34 -2.99
CA CYS A 10 20.50 -16.30 -2.14
C CYS A 10 20.23 -14.88 -2.69
N CYS A 11 20.09 -14.73 -4.00
CA CYS A 11 19.71 -13.47 -4.64
C CYS A 11 18.34 -12.99 -4.15
N ASN A 12 17.40 -13.90 -3.93
CA ASN A 12 16.07 -13.58 -3.39
C ASN A 12 16.15 -13.14 -1.92
N VAL A 13 17.11 -13.64 -1.14
CA VAL A 13 17.35 -13.18 0.25
C VAL A 13 17.91 -11.77 0.27
N LEU A 14 18.93 -11.48 -0.55
CA LEU A 14 19.49 -10.12 -0.67
C LEU A 14 18.44 -9.12 -1.12
N TYR A 15 17.64 -9.46 -2.14
CA TYR A 15 16.52 -8.63 -2.58
C TYR A 15 15.51 -8.37 -1.45
N LYS A 16 15.13 -9.40 -0.68
CA LYS A 16 14.25 -9.24 0.49
C LYS A 16 14.86 -8.34 1.57
N VAL A 17 16.17 -8.39 1.77
CA VAL A 17 16.86 -7.50 2.71
C VAL A 17 16.81 -6.05 2.21
N ILE A 18 17.14 -5.80 0.93
CA ILE A 18 17.12 -4.47 0.33
C ILE A 18 15.71 -3.87 0.41
N THR A 19 14.70 -4.60 -0.07
CA THR A 19 13.30 -4.16 -0.01
C THR A 19 12.83 -3.89 1.41
N LYS A 20 13.25 -4.70 2.39
CA LYS A 20 12.94 -4.47 3.80
C LYS A 20 13.56 -3.17 4.34
N ILE A 21 14.80 -2.84 3.95
CA ILE A 21 15.46 -1.58 4.32
C ILE A 21 14.69 -0.39 3.72
N ILE A 22 14.30 -0.47 2.45
CA ILE A 22 13.50 0.58 1.78
C ILE A 22 12.18 0.79 2.51
N VAL A 23 11.44 -0.28 2.80
CA VAL A 23 10.16 -0.22 3.54
C VAL A 23 10.35 0.38 4.93
N GLN A 24 11.42 0.03 5.65
CA GLN A 24 11.69 0.61 6.97
C GLN A 24 11.96 2.11 6.91
N ARG A 25 12.66 2.60 5.88
CA ARG A 25 12.87 4.04 5.67
C ARG A 25 11.57 4.76 5.33
N LEU A 26 10.77 4.19 4.43
CA LEU A 26 9.48 4.77 4.04
C LEU A 26 8.51 4.89 5.23
N ARG A 27 8.50 3.88 6.12
CA ARG A 27 7.65 3.89 7.32
C ARG A 27 7.85 5.12 8.21
N LEU A 28 9.05 5.69 8.27
CA LEU A 28 9.34 6.84 9.13
C LEU A 28 8.58 8.11 8.71
N VAL A 29 8.21 8.20 7.44
CA VAL A 29 7.50 9.36 6.87
C VAL A 29 6.06 9.05 6.49
N LEU A 30 5.71 7.76 6.39
CA LEU A 30 4.41 7.31 5.91
C LEU A 30 3.26 7.89 6.74
N ASP A 31 3.39 7.94 8.07
CA ASP A 31 2.34 8.46 8.96
C ASP A 31 1.99 9.93 8.72
N ALA A 32 2.97 10.74 8.29
CA ALA A 32 2.75 12.14 7.96
C ALA A 32 2.13 12.34 6.58
N MET A 33 2.26 11.35 5.68
CA MET A 33 1.80 11.42 4.30
C MET A 33 0.38 10.89 4.11
N ILE A 34 -0.06 9.96 4.95
CA ILE A 34 -1.35 9.28 4.80
C ILE A 34 -2.40 9.85 5.76
N SER A 35 -3.66 9.84 5.32
CA SER A 35 -4.78 10.26 6.17
C SER A 35 -4.86 9.44 7.47
N PRO A 36 -5.26 10.04 8.61
CA PRO A 36 -5.55 9.30 9.84
C PRO A 36 -6.59 8.19 9.66
N SER A 37 -7.48 8.30 8.67
CA SER A 37 -8.50 7.26 8.37
C SER A 37 -7.94 6.06 7.58
N GLN A 38 -6.67 6.10 7.18
CA GLN A 38 -6.00 4.99 6.49
C GLN A 38 -5.36 4.05 7.54
N ASN A 39 -6.08 3.00 7.94
CA ASN A 39 -5.62 2.10 9.01
C ASN A 39 -4.97 0.81 8.50
N ALA A 40 -5.24 0.42 7.26
CA ALA A 40 -4.66 -0.80 6.70
C ALA A 40 -3.18 -0.61 6.39
N PHE A 41 -2.36 -1.62 6.71
CA PHE A 41 -0.91 -1.69 6.41
C PHE A 41 -0.04 -0.62 7.10
N VAL A 42 -0.57 0.07 8.11
CA VAL A 42 0.17 1.04 8.94
C VAL A 42 0.39 0.43 10.33
N PRO A 43 1.65 0.27 10.77
CA PRO A 43 1.94 -0.20 12.12
C PRO A 43 1.30 0.69 13.19
N GLY A 44 0.65 0.08 14.18
CA GLY A 44 0.04 0.82 15.29
C GLY A 44 -1.40 1.32 15.04
N ARG A 45 -1.95 1.16 13.83
CA ARG A 45 -3.37 1.48 13.55
C ARG A 45 -4.23 0.22 13.55
N SER A 46 -5.42 0.30 14.15
CA SER A 46 -6.34 -0.83 14.22
C SER A 46 -7.39 -0.77 13.13
N ILE A 47 -7.72 -1.92 12.54
CA ILE A 47 -8.90 -2.04 11.66
C ILE A 47 -10.21 -1.72 12.41
N GLY A 48 -10.22 -1.90 13.74
CA GLY A 48 -11.35 -1.58 14.60
C GLY A 48 -11.72 -0.10 14.57
N ASP A 49 -10.75 0.80 14.46
CA ASP A 49 -11.04 2.24 14.43
C ASP A 49 -11.82 2.62 13.16
N ASN A 50 -11.56 1.95 12.03
CA ASN A 50 -12.34 2.13 10.80
C ASN A 50 -13.76 1.56 10.91
N ILE A 51 -13.95 0.47 11.66
CA ILE A 51 -15.29 -0.09 11.93
C ILE A 51 -16.09 0.90 12.79
N LEU A 52 -15.47 1.47 13.81
CA LEU A 52 -16.11 2.46 14.68
C LEU A 52 -16.49 3.73 13.91
N LEU A 53 -15.55 4.28 13.12
CA LEU A 53 -15.82 5.42 12.23
C LEU A 53 -16.97 5.13 11.26
N ALA A 54 -17.01 3.92 10.68
CA ALA A 54 -18.12 3.53 9.82
C ALA A 54 -19.45 3.48 10.59
N GLN A 55 -19.48 2.89 11.78
CA GLN A 55 -20.68 2.85 12.62
C GLN A 55 -21.19 4.26 12.96
N GLU A 56 -20.30 5.19 13.28
CA GLU A 56 -20.64 6.60 13.51
C GLU A 56 -21.23 7.25 12.25
N MET A 57 -20.61 7.06 11.08
CA MET A 57 -21.12 7.60 9.81
C MET A 57 -22.52 7.06 9.46
N PHE A 58 -22.81 5.79 9.78
CA PHE A 58 -24.11 5.16 9.54
C PHE A 58 -25.11 5.35 10.69
N THR A 59 -24.72 6.02 11.78
CA THR A 59 -25.63 6.27 12.90
C THR A 59 -26.76 7.19 12.47
N GLY A 60 -28.00 6.74 12.69
CA GLY A 60 -29.21 7.46 12.29
C GLY A 60 -29.43 7.54 10.78
N TYR A 61 -28.70 6.76 9.97
CA TYR A 61 -28.81 6.78 8.50
C TYR A 61 -30.23 6.45 8.01
N ASN A 62 -30.95 5.57 8.72
CA ASN A 62 -32.33 5.18 8.42
C ASN A 62 -33.40 6.04 9.11
N ARG A 63 -33.00 7.12 9.81
CA ARG A 63 -33.95 7.95 10.57
C ARG A 63 -34.75 8.83 9.61
N GLN A 64 -36.07 8.73 9.71
CA GLN A 64 -37.00 9.56 8.93
C GLN A 64 -36.90 11.04 9.33
N GLY A 65 -37.09 11.94 8.37
CA GLY A 65 -37.02 13.40 8.58
C GLY A 65 -35.62 14.02 8.47
N LEU A 66 -34.58 13.22 8.20
CA LEU A 66 -33.24 13.72 7.89
C LEU A 66 -33.04 13.91 6.37
N PRO A 67 -32.08 14.76 5.95
CA PRO A 67 -31.67 14.86 4.55
C PRO A 67 -31.26 13.50 3.98
N LYS A 68 -31.52 13.27 2.69
CA LYS A 68 -31.10 12.05 1.99
C LYS A 68 -29.58 11.90 2.06
N ARG A 69 -29.12 10.70 2.42
CA ARG A 69 -27.69 10.35 2.50
C ARG A 69 -27.39 9.24 1.48
N CYS A 70 -26.15 9.21 0.99
CA CYS A 70 -25.62 8.16 0.13
C CYS A 70 -24.27 7.70 0.69
N ALA A 71 -23.98 6.40 0.59
CA ALA A 71 -22.67 5.84 0.89
C ALA A 71 -22.10 5.22 -0.37
N LEU A 72 -20.86 5.59 -0.70
CA LEU A 72 -20.13 5.05 -1.84
C LEU A 72 -19.04 4.11 -1.34
N LYS A 73 -19.09 2.85 -1.76
CA LYS A 73 -18.03 1.87 -1.54
C LYS A 73 -17.27 1.67 -2.85
N ILE A 74 -15.97 1.96 -2.84
CA ILE A 74 -15.06 1.72 -3.96
C ILE A 74 -14.15 0.55 -3.57
N ASP A 75 -14.06 -0.46 -4.42
CA ASP A 75 -13.16 -1.60 -4.25
C ASP A 75 -12.23 -1.68 -5.47
N LEU A 76 -10.92 -1.69 -5.23
CA LEU A 76 -9.91 -1.74 -6.28
C LEU A 76 -9.55 -3.20 -6.56
N ARG A 77 -10.05 -3.73 -7.67
CA ARG A 77 -9.75 -5.10 -8.11
C ARG A 77 -8.24 -5.23 -8.39
N LYS A 78 -7.60 -6.24 -7.79
CA LYS A 78 -6.18 -6.55 -8.01
C LYS A 78 -5.27 -5.32 -7.86
N ALA A 79 -5.45 -4.57 -6.78
CA ALA A 79 -4.72 -3.32 -6.56
C ALA A 79 -3.19 -3.47 -6.71
N TYR A 80 -2.61 -4.62 -6.33
CA TYR A 80 -1.17 -4.86 -6.50
C TYR A 80 -0.75 -5.23 -7.93
N ASP A 81 -1.66 -5.75 -8.75
CA ASP A 81 -1.36 -6.17 -10.14
C ASP A 81 -1.66 -5.05 -11.15
N THR A 82 -2.34 -3.98 -10.72
CA THR A 82 -2.89 -2.93 -11.59
C THR A 82 -2.30 -1.54 -11.34
N VAL A 83 -1.36 -1.42 -10.39
CA VAL A 83 -0.61 -0.18 -10.19
C VAL A 83 0.33 0.03 -11.38
N GLU A 84 0.20 1.19 -12.00
CA GLU A 84 1.09 1.65 -13.05
C GLU A 84 2.36 2.24 -12.39
N TRP A 85 3.54 1.87 -12.90
CA TRP A 85 4.82 2.20 -12.25
C TRP A 85 5.18 3.68 -12.43
N ASP A 86 4.90 4.28 -13.59
CA ASP A 86 5.14 5.71 -13.80
C ASP A 86 4.31 6.56 -12.82
N PHE A 87 3.07 6.13 -12.52
CA PHE A 87 2.24 6.74 -11.48
C PHE A 87 2.88 6.63 -10.08
N LEU A 88 3.45 5.47 -9.73
CA LEU A 88 4.16 5.30 -8.46
C LEU A 88 5.36 6.25 -8.37
N ILE A 89 6.16 6.34 -9.42
CA ILE A 89 7.33 7.23 -9.48
C ILE A 89 6.91 8.69 -9.39
N ALA A 90 5.88 9.10 -10.15
CA ALA A 90 5.32 10.45 -10.10
C ALA A 90 4.78 10.81 -8.71
N ALA A 91 4.14 9.86 -8.02
CA ALA A 91 3.67 10.07 -6.65
C ALA A 91 4.84 10.29 -5.68
N LEU A 92 5.91 9.51 -5.77
CA LEU A 92 7.11 9.69 -4.92
C LEU A 92 7.80 11.04 -5.19
N GLN A 93 7.86 11.48 -6.45
CA GLN A 93 8.35 12.81 -6.80
C GLN A 93 7.48 13.91 -6.21
N MET A 94 6.15 13.78 -6.30
CA MET A 94 5.20 14.73 -5.71
C MET A 94 5.35 14.87 -4.19
N PHE A 95 5.60 13.75 -3.50
CA PHE A 95 5.88 13.76 -2.06
C PHE A 95 7.29 14.25 -1.70
N GLY A 96 8.12 14.60 -2.69
CA GLY A 96 9.44 15.19 -2.49
C GLY A 96 10.51 14.20 -2.05
N PHE A 97 10.38 12.92 -2.41
CA PHE A 97 11.46 11.96 -2.14
C PHE A 97 12.72 12.29 -2.96
N PRO A 98 13.92 12.09 -2.41
CA PRO A 98 15.16 12.29 -3.17
C PRO A 98 15.24 11.35 -4.37
N ASP A 99 15.74 11.84 -5.52
CA ASP A 99 15.85 11.07 -6.76
C ASP A 99 16.59 9.74 -6.59
N ILE A 100 17.63 9.72 -5.74
CA ILE A 100 18.38 8.49 -5.42
C ILE A 100 17.48 7.44 -4.78
N PHE A 101 16.60 7.85 -3.86
CA PHE A 101 15.68 6.92 -3.19
C PHE A 101 14.59 6.43 -4.14
N ILE A 102 14.10 7.31 -5.00
CA ILE A 102 13.15 6.96 -6.06
C ILE A 102 13.77 5.94 -7.01
N GLY A 103 15.02 6.16 -7.44
CA GLY A 103 15.77 5.22 -8.28
C GLY A 103 15.93 3.83 -7.63
N TRP A 104 16.14 3.74 -6.32
CA TRP A 104 16.15 2.44 -5.64
C TRP A 104 14.82 1.70 -5.72
N ILE A 105 13.70 2.43 -5.63
CA ILE A 105 12.36 1.85 -5.73
C ILE A 105 12.08 1.44 -7.17
N GLU A 106 12.42 2.30 -8.14
CA GLU A 106 12.31 2.07 -9.57
C GLU A 106 13.01 0.76 -9.97
N GLU A 107 14.28 0.60 -9.60
CA GLU A 107 15.04 -0.62 -9.84
C GLU A 107 14.36 -1.86 -9.23
N CYS A 108 13.79 -1.74 -8.02
CA CYS A 108 13.09 -2.86 -7.39
C CYS A 108 11.83 -3.27 -8.16
N VAL A 109 11.02 -2.31 -8.61
CA VAL A 109 9.75 -2.62 -9.31
C VAL A 109 9.98 -3.13 -10.73
N TYR A 110 10.93 -2.57 -11.48
CA TYR A 110 11.26 -3.05 -12.82
C TYR A 110 12.07 -4.35 -12.82
N SER A 111 12.94 -4.58 -11.82
CA SER A 111 13.63 -5.87 -11.66
C SER A 111 12.65 -7.02 -11.42
N TYR A 112 11.56 -6.77 -10.71
CA TYR A 112 10.50 -7.77 -10.53
C TYR A 112 9.81 -8.11 -11.87
N VAL A 113 9.55 -7.10 -12.72
CA VAL A 113 8.97 -7.32 -14.06
C VAL A 113 9.91 -8.14 -14.95
N LEU A 114 11.22 -7.85 -14.92
CA LEU A 114 12.22 -8.59 -15.71
C LEU A 114 12.49 -10.01 -15.20
N GLY A 115 12.29 -10.27 -13.91
CA GLY A 115 12.46 -11.61 -13.30
C GLY A 115 11.25 -12.54 -13.41
N VAL A 116 10.14 -12.08 -14.00
CA VAL A 116 8.90 -12.84 -14.24
C VAL A 116 8.83 -13.37 -15.68
N HIS A 117 9.86 -13.10 -16.51
CA HIS A 117 10.06 -13.70 -17.83
C HIS A 117 11.29 -14.61 -17.87
#